data_AF-A0A5B7JZI4-F1
#
_entry.id   AF-A0A5B7JZI4-F1
#
_cell.length_a   1.000
_cell.length_b   1.000
_cell.length_c   1.000
_cell.angle_alpha   90.00
_cell.angle_beta   90.00
_cell.angle_gamma   90.00
#
_symmetry.space_group_name_H-M   'P 1'
#
loop_
_entity.id
_entity.type
_entity.pdbx_description
1 polymer ?
#
loop_
_entity_poly.entity_id
_entity_poly.type
_entity_poly.pdbx_seq_one_letter_code
_entity_poly.pdbx_strand_id
1 'polypeptide(L)' 'MNLSSSLQLLLGLDGRHLRYPGVEMVAVEALRIVPGTSKGYLTVDGEVIPWTPIQSHVLHKRARIMTR' A
#
# COMPACT_ATOMS: atom_id res chain seq x y z
N MET A 1 7.21 2.16 -16.62
CA MET A 1 5.92 1.43 -16.72
C MET A 1 5.11 2.13 -17.81
N ASN A 2 4.60 1.41 -18.82
CA ASN A 2 3.74 2.01 -19.86
C ASN A 2 2.26 1.85 -19.48
N LEU A 3 1.36 2.56 -20.17
CA LEU A 3 -0.08 2.55 -19.86
C LEU A 3 -0.69 1.14 -19.92
N SER A 4 -0.27 0.34 -20.91
CA SER A 4 -0.71 -1.06 -21.04
C SER A 4 -0.33 -1.87 -19.80
N SER A 5 0.89 -1.69 -19.29
CA SER A 5 1.35 -2.37 -18.07
C SER A 5 0.55 -1.98 -16.83
N SER A 6 0.24 -0.69 -16.65
CA SER A 6 -0.55 -0.23 -15.50
C SER A 6 -2.00 -0.74 -15.58
N LEU A 7 -2.58 -0.82 -16.79
CA LEU A 7 -3.90 -1.39 -16.98
C LEU A 7 -3.91 -2.90 -16.68
N GLN A 8 -2.91 -3.65 -17.15
CA GLN A 8 -2.80 -5.09 -16.87
C GLN A 8 -2.62 -5.37 -15.37
N LEU A 9 -1.85 -4.52 -14.67
CA LEU A 9 -1.74 -4.58 -13.21
C LEU A 9 -3.11 -4.42 -12.55
N LEU A 10 -3.87 -3.39 -12.95
CA LEU A 10 -5.18 -3.07 -12.39
C LEU A 10 -6.22 -4.17 -12.66
N LEU A 11 -6.25 -4.72 -13.87
CA LEU A 11 -7.15 -5.82 -14.25
C LEU A 11 -6.81 -7.15 -13.53
N GLY A 12 -5.58 -7.27 -13.00
CA GLY A 12 -5.09 -8.42 -12.24
C GLY A 12 -5.27 -8.32 -10.72
N LEU A 13 -6.04 -7.35 -10.20
CA LEU A 13 -6.30 -7.21 -8.75
C LEU A 13 -7.13 -8.35 -8.13
N ASP A 14 -7.47 -9.38 -8.90
CA ASP A 14 -7.97 -10.68 -8.44
C ASP A 14 -6.88 -11.64 -7.91
N GLY A 15 -5.63 -11.16 -7.82
CA GLY A 15 -4.46 -11.89 -7.34
C GLY A 15 -3.40 -12.15 -8.40
N ARG A 16 -3.71 -12.00 -9.68
CA ARG A 16 -2.74 -12.18 -10.79
C ARG A 16 -1.68 -11.09 -10.86
N HIS A 17 -1.95 -9.90 -10.30
CA HIS A 17 -1.04 -8.76 -10.26
C HIS A 17 0.33 -9.07 -9.62
N LEU A 18 0.40 -10.05 -8.71
CA LEU A 18 1.66 -10.47 -8.07
C LEU A 18 2.65 -11.12 -9.03
N ARG A 19 2.20 -11.55 -10.21
CA ARG A 19 3.06 -12.13 -11.26
C ARG A 19 3.59 -11.08 -12.24
N TYR A 20 3.19 -9.81 -12.09
CA TYR A 20 3.55 -8.77 -13.03
C TYR A 20 4.99 -8.27 -12.79
N PRO A 21 5.82 -8.11 -13.84
CA PRO A 21 7.17 -7.60 -13.67
C PRO A 21 7.21 -6.23 -12.99
N GLY A 22 8.08 -6.09 -11.99
CA GLY A 22 8.20 -4.87 -11.18
C GLY A 22 7.22 -4.77 -10.01
N VAL A 23 6.43 -5.81 -9.74
CA VAL A 23 5.65 -5.96 -8.51
C VAL A 23 6.40 -6.88 -7.57
N GLU A 24 6.60 -6.43 -6.34
CA GLU A 24 7.16 -7.22 -5.25
C GLU A 24 6.22 -7.16 -4.05
N MET A 25 6.00 -8.31 -3.41
CA MET A 25 5.26 -8.41 -2.17
C MET A 25 6.21 -8.88 -1.08
N VAL A 26 6.44 -8.02 -0.10
CA VAL A 26 7.29 -8.30 1.07
C VAL A 26 6.42 -8.25 2.31
N ALA A 27 6.35 -9.35 3.06
CA ALA A 27 5.67 -9.38 4.35
C ALA A 27 6.53 -8.65 5.40
N VAL A 28 5.94 -7.71 6.13
CA VAL A 28 6.64 -6.88 7.13
C VAL A 28 5.80 -6.72 8.40
N GLU A 29 6.46 -6.56 9.55
CA GLU A 29 5.80 -6.20 10.82
C GLU A 29 5.80 -4.70 11.08
N ALA A 30 6.70 -3.97 10.43
CA ALA A 30 6.84 -2.52 10.53
C ALA A 30 7.38 -1.94 9.22
N LEU A 31 7.05 -0.68 8.95
CA LEU A 31 7.52 0.04 7.77
C LEU A 31 7.75 1.52 8.08
N ARG A 32 8.62 2.14 7.27
CA ARG A 32 8.80 3.59 7.21
C ARG A 32 8.73 4.06 5.77
N ILE A 33 7.89 5.04 5.49
CA ILE A 33 7.79 5.69 4.18
C ILE A 33 8.30 7.13 4.32
N VAL A 34 9.30 7.48 3.52
CA VAL A 34 9.85 8.84 3.43
C VAL A 34 9.56 9.35 2.02
N PRO A 35 8.70 10.38 1.87
CA PRO A 35 8.43 10.97 0.57
C PRO A 35 9.69 11.48 -0.13
N GLY A 36 9.86 11.14 -1.41
CA GLY A 36 11.00 11.58 -2.23
C GLY A 36 10.84 12.97 -2.86
N THR A 37 9.67 13.60 -2.73
CA THR A 37 9.35 14.90 -3.34
C THR A 37 8.83 15.88 -2.29
N SER A 38 8.90 17.18 -2.60
CA SER A 38 8.46 18.24 -1.68
C SER A 38 6.94 18.32 -1.50
N LYS A 39 6.16 17.75 -2.42
CA LYS A 39 4.69 17.70 -2.39
C LYS A 39 4.18 16.40 -2.99
N GLY A 40 3.00 15.97 -2.55
CA GLY A 40 2.32 14.76 -3.03
C GLY A 40 1.05 14.48 -2.22
N TYR A 41 0.57 13.24 -2.30
CA TYR A 41 -0.66 12.79 -1.65
C TYR A 41 -0.44 11.46 -0.92
N LEU A 42 -0.84 11.38 0.34
CA LEU A 42 -0.87 10.14 1.12
C LEU A 42 -2.27 9.96 1.71
N THR A 43 -2.71 8.71 1.78
CA THR A 43 -3.97 8.35 2.43
C THR A 43 -3.77 7.19 3.42
N VAL A 44 -4.57 7.19 4.49
CA VAL A 44 -4.69 6.10 5.46
C VAL A 44 -6.17 5.82 5.63
N ASP A 45 -6.60 4.57 5.40
CA ASP A 45 -8.00 4.16 5.44
C ASP A 45 -8.96 5.01 4.57
N GLY A 46 -8.43 5.58 3.48
CA GLY A 46 -9.18 6.46 2.57
C GLY A 46 -9.14 7.95 2.94
N GLU A 47 -8.67 8.29 4.14
CA GLU A 47 -8.55 9.67 4.61
C GLU A 47 -7.21 10.29 4.21
N VAL A 48 -7.23 11.57 3.83
CA VAL A 48 -6.03 12.30 3.42
C VAL A 48 -5.20 12.67 4.65
N ILE A 49 -3.91 12.34 4.62
CA ILE A 49 -2.97 12.67 5.69
C ILE A 49 -1.87 13.63 5.19
N PRO A 50 -1.14 14.31 6.09
CA PRO A 50 -0.03 15.18 5.70
C PRO A 50 1.02 14.44 4.86
N TRP A 51 1.54 15.12 3.83
CA TRP A 51 2.64 14.64 2.99
C TRP A 51 3.98 14.76 3.74
N THR A 52 4.20 13.89 4.71
CA THR A 52 5.39 13.88 5.57
C THR A 52 5.88 12.43 5.78
N PRO A 53 7.11 12.22 6.30
CA PRO A 53 7.57 10.88 6.65
C PRO A 53 6.63 10.20 7.65
N ILE A 54 6.23 8.96 7.37
CA ILE A 54 5.39 8.13 8.24
C ILE A 54 6.10 6.85 8.64
N GLN A 55 5.75 6.33 9.80
CA GLN A 55 6.19 5.03 10.30
C GLN A 55 5.02 4.30 10.93
N SER A 56 4.99 2.98 10.78
CA SER A 56 3.91 2.15 11.32
C SER A 56 4.44 0.78 11.72
N HIS A 57 3.74 0.14 12.66
CA HIS A 57 3.94 -1.25 13.04
C HIS A 57 2.59 -1.93 13.23
N VAL A 58 2.54 -3.23 12.92
CA VAL A 58 1.33 -4.05 13.07
C VAL A 58 1.13 -4.37 14.55
N LEU A 59 -0.03 -4.01 15.09
CA LEU A 59 -0.44 -4.35 16.44
C LEU A 59 -1.39 -5.55 16.43
N HIS A 60 -0.82 -6.73 16.61
CA HIS A 60 -1.56 -8.00 16.62
C HIS A 60 -2.60 -8.03 17.75
N LYS A 61 -3.83 -8.44 17.42
CA LYS A 61 -4.94 -8.63 18.38
C LYS A 61 -5.31 -7.36 19.17
N ARG A 62 -5.02 -6.16 18.67
CA ARG A 62 -5.30 -4.90 19.36
C ARG A 62 -6.79 -4.62 19.56
N ALA A 63 -7.62 -5.06 18.63
CA ALA A 63 -9.06 -4.82 18.65
C ALA A 63 -9.83 -6.14 18.51
N ARG A 64 -11.07 -6.15 19.01
CA ARG A 64 -12.02 -7.25 18.83
C ARG A 64 -13.09 -6.79 17.85
N ILE A 65 -13.23 -7.52 16.76
CA ILE A 65 -14.26 -7.28 15.74
C ILE A 65 -15.43 -8.23 16.04
N MET A 66 -16.65 -7.71 16.04
CA MET A 66 -17.85 -8.55 16.05
C MET A 66 -18.04 -9.13 14.64
N THR A 67 -17.98 -10.45 14.51
CA THR A 67 -18.20 -11.16 13.24
C THR A 67 -19.53 -11.92 13.30
N ARG A 68 -20.12 -12.20 12.12
CA ARG A 68 -21.24 -13.13 12.01
C ARG A 68 -20.78 -14.57 12.16
#